data_AF-A0A536LIM3-F1
#
_entry.id   AF-A0A536LIM3-F1
#
_cell.length_a   1.000
_cell.length_b   1.000
_cell.length_c   1.000
_cell.angle_alpha   90.00
_cell.angle_beta   90.00
_cell.angle_gamma   90.00
#
_symmetry.space_group_name_H-M   'P 1'
#
loop_
_entity.id
_entity.type
_entity.pdbx_description
1 polymer ?
#
loop_
_entity_poly.entity_id
_entity_poly.type
_entity_poly.pdbx_seq_one_letter_code
_entity_poly.pdbx_strand_id
1 'polypeptide(L)' 'RVGHLESAVAAIRSTPPPVAAPPGRTYTVQPGDTLSGIAASFGLDRWERLYDVNAGVIGGDPNRIYPGQVLVIP' A
#
# COMPACT_ATOMS: atom_id res chain seq x y z
N ARG A 1 36.20 -13.75 31.49
CA ARG A 1 36.21 -12.27 31.66
C ARG A 1 35.44 -11.67 30.48
N VAL A 2 34.25 -11.10 30.76
CA VAL A 2 33.50 -9.97 30.14
C VAL A 2 33.65 -9.71 28.61
N GLY A 3 32.63 -9.40 27.79
CA GLY A 3 31.21 -9.01 27.91
C GLY A 3 30.60 -8.93 26.47
N HIS A 4 29.32 -9.24 26.23
CA HIS A 4 28.13 -8.37 26.22
C HIS A 4 27.67 -7.94 24.78
N LEU A 5 26.45 -8.40 24.41
CA LEU A 5 25.39 -7.94 23.46
C LEU A 5 25.66 -7.23 22.10
N GLU A 6 24.62 -7.32 21.23
CA GLU A 6 24.31 -6.60 19.95
C GLU A 6 24.68 -7.39 18.67
N SER A 7 23.84 -7.68 17.68
CA SER A 7 22.67 -6.97 17.15
C SER A 7 21.63 -7.94 16.55
N ALA A 8 20.36 -7.69 16.85
CA ALA A 8 19.27 -8.10 15.97
C ALA A 8 19.36 -7.26 14.69
N VAL A 9 19.46 -7.90 13.52
CA VAL A 9 19.06 -7.26 12.27
C VAL A 9 18.00 -8.13 11.65
N ALA A 10 16.76 -7.73 11.94
CA ALA A 10 15.56 -8.13 11.26
C ALA A 10 15.82 -8.20 9.75
N ALA A 11 15.26 -9.23 9.11
CA ALA A 11 15.16 -9.33 7.67
C ALA A 11 14.61 -8.02 7.09
N ILE A 12 15.50 -7.13 6.62
CA ILE A 12 15.08 -5.95 5.88
C ILE A 12 14.72 -6.42 4.49
N ARG A 13 13.41 -6.61 4.37
CA ARG A 13 12.68 -6.79 3.12
C ARG A 13 13.08 -5.68 2.14
N SER A 14 13.10 -6.09 0.89
CA SER A 14 13.39 -5.33 -0.32
C SER A 14 12.93 -3.86 -0.33
N THR A 15 13.66 -3.09 -1.16
CA THR A 15 13.30 -1.88 -1.92
C THR A 15 13.52 -0.48 -1.29
N PRO A 16 14.08 0.47 -2.09
CA PRO A 16 14.50 1.81 -1.65
C PRO A 16 13.31 2.70 -1.24
N PRO A 17 13.53 3.77 -0.45
CA PRO A 17 12.47 4.70 -0.10
C PRO A 17 11.94 5.36 -1.38
N PRO A 18 10.66 5.20 -1.76
CA PRO A 18 10.11 5.99 -2.83
C PRO A 18 10.11 7.45 -2.37
N VAL A 19 10.65 8.31 -3.23
CA VAL A 19 10.66 9.77 -3.09
C VAL A 19 9.30 10.21 -2.55
N ALA A 20 9.32 10.86 -1.38
CA ALA A 20 8.13 11.28 -0.67
C ALA A 20 7.32 12.28 -1.50
N ALA A 21 6.33 11.76 -2.22
CA ALA A 21 5.11 12.51 -2.46
C ALA A 21 4.54 12.94 -1.10
N PRO A 22 3.82 14.08 -1.00
CA PRO A 22 3.12 14.43 0.24
C PRO A 22 2.35 13.21 0.73
N PRO A 23 2.32 12.91 2.05
CA PRO A 23 1.72 11.69 2.55
C PRO A 23 0.22 11.72 2.30
N GLY A 24 -0.19 11.33 1.09
CA GLY A 24 -1.53 10.88 0.80
C GLY A 24 -1.82 9.74 1.76
N ARG A 25 -3.05 9.67 2.27
CA ARG A 25 -3.43 8.55 3.12
C ARG A 25 -3.21 7.28 2.32
N THR A 26 -2.50 6.30 2.87
CA THR A 26 -2.30 5.01 2.21
C THR A 26 -3.17 3.96 2.86
N TYR A 27 -3.66 3.02 2.07
CA TYR A 27 -4.42 1.87 2.54
C TYR A 27 -3.78 0.57 2.07
N THR A 28 -3.60 -0.36 2.99
CA THR A 28 -3.14 -1.72 2.66
C THR A 28 -4.37 -2.59 2.40
N VAL A 29 -4.49 -3.08 1.18
CA VAL A 29 -5.59 -3.96 0.74
C VAL A 29 -5.65 -5.20 1.64
N GLN A 30 -6.85 -5.50 2.12
CA GLN A 30 -7.17 -6.67 2.92
C GLN A 30 -7.83 -7.78 2.08
N PRO A 31 -7.81 -9.04 2.54
CA PRO A 31 -8.54 -10.11 1.89
C PRO A 31 -10.03 -9.80 1.78
N GLY A 32 -10.56 -9.85 0.54
CA GLY A 32 -11.98 -9.58 0.25
C GLY A 32 -12.30 -8.15 -0.12
N ASP A 33 -11.33 -7.24 -0.08
CA ASP A 33 -11.53 -5.87 -0.53
C ASP A 33 -11.78 -5.78 -2.05
N THR A 34 -12.50 -4.72 -2.41
CA THR A 34 -12.66 -4.28 -3.79
C THR A 34 -12.33 -2.79 -3.86
N LEU A 35 -11.92 -2.30 -5.04
CA LEU A 35 -11.67 -0.86 -5.21
C LEU A 35 -12.90 -0.02 -4.84
N SER A 36 -14.09 -0.50 -5.19
CA SER A 36 -15.37 0.15 -4.85
C SER A 36 -15.61 0.19 -3.34
N GLY A 37 -15.36 -0.92 -2.63
CA GLY A 37 -15.50 -0.98 -1.18
C GLY A 37 -14.52 -0.05 -0.47
N ILE A 38 -13.24 -0.09 -0.87
CA ILE A 38 -12.20 0.79 -0.33
C ILE A 38 -12.58 2.25 -0.60
N ALA A 39 -12.92 2.60 -1.84
CA ALA A 39 -13.32 3.95 -2.21
C ALA A 39 -14.49 4.47 -1.35
N ALA A 40 -15.53 3.66 -1.18
CA ALA A 40 -16.68 4.00 -0.35
C ALA A 40 -16.30 4.20 1.13
N SER A 41 -15.43 3.34 1.69
CA SER A 41 -14.94 3.48 3.06
C SER A 41 -14.15 4.77 3.31
N PHE A 42 -13.50 5.30 2.26
CA PHE A 42 -12.77 6.56 2.30
C PHE A 42 -13.60 7.76 1.82
N GLY A 43 -14.90 7.57 1.53
CA GLY A 43 -15.79 8.64 1.07
C GLY A 43 -15.50 9.14 -0.34
N LEU A 44 -14.83 8.34 -1.16
CA LEU A 44 -14.61 8.64 -2.57
C LEU A 44 -15.87 8.30 -3.36
N ASP A 45 -16.35 9.24 -4.17
CA ASP A 45 -17.53 9.03 -5.02
C ASP A 45 -17.31 7.97 -6.11
N ARG A 46 -16.05 7.75 -6.49
CA ARG A 46 -15.67 6.95 -7.66
C ARG A 46 -14.40 6.14 -7.41
N TRP A 47 -14.49 4.82 -7.53
CA TRP A 47 -13.35 3.91 -7.43
C TRP A 47 -12.34 4.11 -8.55
N GLU A 48 -12.76 4.66 -9.69
CA GLU A 48 -11.89 4.93 -10.82
C GLU A 48 -10.83 5.98 -10.49
N ARG A 49 -11.13 6.93 -9.59
CA ARG A 49 -10.13 7.89 -9.09
C ARG A 49 -9.06 7.19 -8.25
N LEU A 50 -9.47 6.23 -7.43
CA LEU A 50 -8.56 5.40 -6.67
C LEU A 50 -7.70 4.53 -7.61
N TYR A 51 -8.29 3.96 -8.67
CA TYR A 51 -7.54 3.19 -9.67
C TYR A 51 -6.53 4.06 -10.43
N ASP A 52 -6.91 5.24 -10.90
CA ASP A 52 -6.07 6.13 -11.71
C ASP A 52 -4.75 6.48 -11.00
N VAL A 53 -4.84 6.83 -9.70
CA VAL A 53 -3.66 7.14 -8.87
C VAL A 53 -2.79 5.89 -8.61
N ASN A 54 -3.37 4.69 -8.66
CA ASN A 54 -2.72 3.43 -8.32
C ASN A 54 -2.52 2.49 -9.51
N ALA A 55 -2.73 2.93 -10.75
CA ALA A 55 -2.68 2.07 -11.93
C ALA A 55 -1.29 1.41 -12.10
N GLY A 56 -0.22 2.09 -11.67
CA GLY A 56 1.13 1.53 -11.63
C GLY A 56 1.32 0.38 -10.62
N VAL A 57 0.49 0.32 -9.57
CA VAL A 57 0.49 -0.74 -8.55
C VAL A 57 -0.48 -1.87 -8.89
N ILE A 58 -1.65 -1.51 -9.44
CA ILE A 58 -2.75 -2.44 -9.74
C ILE A 58 -2.53 -3.15 -11.09
N GLY A 59 -1.88 -2.50 -12.04
CA GLY A 59 -1.73 -3.01 -13.40
C GLY A 59 -2.98 -2.73 -14.25
N GLY A 60 -3.14 -3.48 -15.35
CA GLY A 60 -4.19 -3.20 -16.35
C GLY A 60 -5.60 -3.66 -15.97
N ASP A 61 -5.75 -4.47 -14.91
CA ASP A 61 -7.02 -5.03 -14.48
C ASP A 61 -7.46 -4.39 -13.14
N PRO A 62 -8.37 -3.41 -13.12
CA PRO A 62 -8.81 -2.74 -11.89
C PRO A 62 -9.49 -3.69 -10.88
N ASN A 63 -10.06 -4.80 -11.36
CA ASN A 63 -10.68 -5.80 -10.51
C ASN A 63 -9.67 -6.77 -9.86
N ARG A 64 -8.38 -6.70 -10.24
CA ARG A 64 -7.32 -7.55 -9.70
C ARG A 64 -6.46 -6.79 -8.70
N ILE A 65 -7.05 -6.53 -7.54
CA ILE A 65 -6.29 -6.11 -6.36
C ILE A 65 -5.98 -7.31 -5.47
N TYR A 66 -4.86 -7.24 -4.77
CA TYR A 66 -4.31 -8.32 -3.96
C TYR A 66 -4.05 -7.85 -2.53
N PRO A 67 -4.30 -8.71 -1.54
CA PRO A 67 -3.99 -8.39 -0.16
C PRO A 67 -2.50 -8.03 0.02
N GLY A 68 -2.24 -6.98 0.79
CA GLY A 68 -0.90 -6.45 1.02
C GLY A 68 -0.43 -5.40 0.00
N GLN A 69 -1.17 -5.15 -1.08
CA GLN A 69 -0.93 -3.97 -1.91
C GLN A 69 -1.18 -2.71 -1.11
N VAL A 70 -0.30 -1.71 -1.28
CA VAL A 70 -0.46 -0.39 -0.66
C VAL A 70 -0.98 0.57 -1.73
N LEU A 71 -2.19 1.07 -1.52
CA LEU A 71 -2.83 2.04 -2.41
C LEU A 71 -2.76 3.44 -1.79
N VAL A 72 -2.50 4.44 -2.62
CA VAL A 72 -2.62 5.85 -2.28
C VAL A 72 -4.08 6.26 -2.40
N ILE A 73 -4.66 6.78 -1.33
CA ILE A 73 -6.00 7.36 -1.32
C ILE A 73 -5.88 8.82 -1.82
N PRO A 74 -6.58 9.18 -2.92
CA PRO A 74 -6.58 10.53 -3.48
C PRO A 74 -7.18 11.59 -2.54
#